data_AF-A0A9D1H3L8-F1
#
_entry.id   AF-A0A9D1H3L8-F1
#
_cell.length_a   1.000
_cell.length_b   1.000
_cell.length_c   1.000
_cell.angle_alpha   90.00
_cell.angle_beta   90.00
_cell.angle_gamma   90.00
#
_symmetry.space_group_name_H-M   'P 1'
#
loop_
_entity.id
_entity.type
_entity.pdbx_description
1 polymer ?
#
loop_
_entity_poly.entity_id
_entity_poly.type
_entity_poly.pdbx_seq_one_letter_code
_entity_poly.pdbx_strand_id
1 'polypeptide(L)'
;MKKDGKYRFSLQFNSETEEQFRAGELLERMGNRKSHLVVAALNEYMESHPELKSKDCKVEIKLTTSYDQAKIEQMIQNIVEQRLTGMQISGIQDNSKNGQQEALEEDIAKMLDNLDMFQ
;
A
#
# COMPACT_ATOMS: atom_id res chain seq x y z
N MET A 1 2.13 18.65 31.96
CA MET A 1 1.53 19.50 33.00
C MET A 1 2.63 20.36 33.62
N LYS A 2 2.43 21.68 33.80
CA LYS A 2 3.45 22.57 34.39
C LYS A 2 3.45 22.40 35.91
N LYS A 3 4.58 22.02 36.49
CA LYS A 3 4.76 21.89 37.94
C LYS A 3 6.07 22.58 38.34
N ASP A 4 6.02 23.44 39.35
CA ASP A 4 7.19 24.16 39.88
C ASP A 4 7.95 24.97 38.80
N GLY A 5 7.21 25.61 37.89
CA GLY A 5 7.78 26.38 36.78
C GLY A 5 8.37 25.52 35.64
N LYS A 6 8.42 24.20 35.79
CA LYS A 6 8.98 23.26 34.81
C LYS A 6 7.87 22.56 34.04
N TYR A 7 8.11 22.38 32.75
CA TYR A 7 7.26 21.55 31.90
C TYR A 7 7.81 20.13 31.88
N ARG A 8 6.96 19.15 32.15
CA ARG A 8 7.30 17.72 32.02
C ARG A 8 6.38 17.07 30.99
N PHE A 9 7.01 16.45 30.00
CA PHE A 9 6.39 15.64 28.97
C PHE A 9 7.18 14.33 28.86
N SER A 10 6.49 13.22 28.58
CA SER A 10 7.11 11.94 28.24
C SER A 10 6.92 11.74 26.74
N LEU A 11 8.02 11.45 26.04
CA LEU A 11 8.01 11.18 24.61
C LEU A 11 8.48 9.74 24.39
N GLN A 12 7.69 8.97 23.65
CA GLN A 12 8.02 7.61 23.23
C GLN A 12 7.66 7.47 21.75
N PHE A 13 8.54 6.89 20.96
CA PHE A 13 8.34 6.60 19.55
C PHE A 13 9.01 5.27 19.20
N ASN A 14 8.53 4.62 18.14
CA ASN A 14 9.03 3.32 17.68
C ASN A 14 10.39 3.51 17.01
N SER A 15 11.17 2.44 16.84
CA SER A 15 12.45 2.46 16.11
C SER A 15 12.35 1.76 14.75
N GLU A 16 11.17 1.78 14.13
CA GLU A 16 10.88 1.01 12.91
C GLU A 16 11.46 1.66 11.65
N THR A 17 11.61 2.99 11.66
CA THR A 17 12.22 3.74 10.57
C THR A 17 13.65 4.15 10.90
N GLU A 18 14.49 4.31 9.88
CA GLU A 18 15.87 4.78 10.05
C GLU A 18 15.94 6.17 10.72
N GLU A 19 15.01 7.06 10.38
CA GLU A 19 14.91 8.40 10.99
C GLU A 19 14.63 8.30 12.49
N GLN A 20 13.67 7.47 12.89
CA GLN A 20 13.36 7.24 14.29
C GLN A 20 14.53 6.60 15.03
N PHE A 21 15.17 5.57 14.45
CA PHE A 21 16.33 4.93 15.05
C PHE A 21 17.47 5.92 15.28
N ARG A 22 17.82 6.72 14.26
CA ARG A 22 18.87 7.74 14.35
C ARG A 22 18.55 8.80 15.40
N ALA A 23 17.30 9.26 15.47
CA ALA A 23 16.86 10.21 16.47
C ALA A 23 16.94 9.63 17.89
N GLY A 24 16.53 8.37 18.06
CA GLY A 24 16.64 7.62 19.32
C GLY A 24 18.07 7.53 19.82
N GLU A 25 18.98 7.01 18.99
CA GLU A 25 20.41 6.86 19.31
C GLU A 25 21.07 8.20 19.70
N LEU A 26 20.76 9.27 18.96
CA LEU A 26 21.26 10.61 19.29
C LEU A 26 20.79 11.07 20.66
N LEU A 27 19.50 10.90 20.96
CA LEU A 27 18.94 11.29 22.25
C LEU A 27 19.51 10.43 23.38
N GLU A 28 19.68 9.12 23.19
CA GLU A 28 20.29 8.25 24.19
C GLU A 28 21.71 8.70 24.55
N ARG A 29 22.56 8.94 23.54
CA ARG A 29 23.94 9.43 23.71
C ARG A 29 24.02 10.75 24.49
N MET A 30 23.00 11.60 24.41
CA MET A 30 22.99 12.91 25.08
C MET A 30 22.66 12.87 26.58
N GLY A 31 22.19 11.73 27.12
CA GLY A 31 21.97 11.57 28.56
C GLY A 31 21.02 12.64 29.14
N ASN A 32 21.47 13.40 30.13
CA ASN A 32 20.64 14.38 30.85
C ASN A 32 20.33 15.64 30.02
N ARG A 33 20.97 15.81 28.85
CA ARG A 33 20.80 16.97 27.96
C ARG A 33 19.76 16.76 26.85
N LYS A 34 19.10 15.60 26.82
CA LYS A 34 18.00 15.29 25.88
C LYS A 34 16.96 16.40 25.79
N SER A 35 16.48 16.86 26.94
CA SER A 35 15.45 17.89 27.01
C SER A 35 15.90 19.23 26.41
N HIS A 36 17.19 19.57 26.51
CA HIS A 36 17.72 20.81 25.96
C HIS A 36 17.75 20.75 24.43
N LEU A 37 18.18 19.63 23.85
CA LEU A 37 18.18 19.45 22.40
C LEU A 37 16.75 19.51 21.84
N VAL A 38 15.81 18.77 22.44
CA VAL A 38 14.41 18.73 21.99
C VAL A 38 13.78 20.11 22.05
N VAL A 39 14.03 20.87 23.12
CA VAL A 39 13.50 22.24 23.24
C VAL A 39 14.14 23.19 22.23
N ALA A 40 15.45 23.09 21.99
CA ALA A 40 16.13 23.90 20.99
C ALA A 40 15.61 23.63 19.58
N ALA A 41 15.52 22.36 19.18
CA ALA A 41 14.99 21.96 17.88
C ALA A 41 13.52 22.38 17.70
N LEU A 42 12.70 22.29 18.75
CA LEU A 42 11.31 22.73 18.70
C LEU A 42 11.20 24.25 18.52
N ASN A 43 12.05 25.04 19.18
CA ASN A 43 12.08 26.49 18.99
C ASN A 43 12.49 26.87 17.56
N GLU A 44 13.52 26.22 17.01
CA GLU A 44 13.94 26.41 15.61
C GLU A 44 12.82 26.04 14.62
N TYR A 45 12.09 24.96 14.90
CA TYR A 45 10.92 24.58 14.10
C TYR A 45 9.81 25.64 14.17
N MET A 46 9.51 26.17 15.36
CA MET A 46 8.52 27.24 15.55
C MET A 46 8.93 28.59 14.93
N GLU A 47 10.24 28.84 14.80
CA GLU A 47 10.76 30.03 14.13
C GLU A 47 10.64 29.92 12.61
N SER A 48 10.91 28.74 12.06
CA SER A 48 10.75 28.45 10.62
C SER A 48 9.29 28.32 10.18
N HIS A 49 8.37 28.02 11.12
CA HIS A 49 6.94 27.78 10.84
C HIS A 49 6.05 28.74 11.68
N PRO A 50 6.01 30.04 11.34
CA PRO A 50 5.28 31.05 12.10
C PRO A 50 3.77 30.81 12.17
N GLU A 51 3.21 30.03 11.24
CA GLU A 51 1.82 29.56 11.26
C GLU A 51 1.45 28.88 12.58
N LEU A 52 2.39 28.17 13.24
CA LEU A 52 2.19 27.48 14.52
C LEU A 52 1.91 28.43 15.69
N LYS A 53 2.22 29.73 15.54
CA LYS A 53 1.94 30.75 16.55
C LYS A 53 0.49 31.23 16.50
N SER A 54 -0.23 30.95 15.41
CA SER A 54 -1.65 31.27 15.30
C SER A 54 -2.49 30.31 16.14
N LYS A 55 -3.53 30.82 16.83
CA LYS A 55 -4.37 30.03 17.75
C LYS A 55 -5.16 28.91 17.05
N ASP A 56 -5.35 29.03 15.74
CA ASP A 56 -6.15 28.11 14.92
C ASP A 56 -5.27 27.14 14.08
N CYS A 57 -3.96 27.07 14.35
CA CYS A 57 -3.08 26.20 13.61
C CYS A 57 -3.30 24.73 13.99
N LYS A 58 -3.93 23.96 13.09
CA LYS A 58 -4.00 22.51 13.19
C LYS A 58 -2.67 21.91 12.74
N VAL A 59 -1.86 21.43 13.69
CA VAL A 59 -0.62 20.70 13.36
C VAL A 59 -1.01 19.32 12.83
N GLU A 60 -0.95 19.15 11.50
CA GLU A 60 -1.25 17.88 10.85
C GLU A 60 0.07 17.18 10.50
N ILE A 61 0.50 16.27 11.37
CA ILE A 61 1.71 15.48 11.15
C ILE A 61 1.40 14.42 10.09
N LYS A 62 1.66 14.76 8.83
CA LYS A 62 1.61 13.78 7.74
C LYS A 62 2.88 12.93 7.81
N LEU A 63 2.76 11.77 8.43
CA LEU A 63 3.72 10.68 8.23
C LEU A 63 3.56 10.22 6.79
N THR A 64 4.22 10.89 5.84
CA THR A 64 4.44 10.33 4.52
C THR A 64 5.34 9.13 4.72
N THR A 65 4.73 7.96 4.90
CA THR A 65 5.37 6.71 4.51
C THR A 65 5.77 6.92 3.06
N SER A 66 7.07 7.10 2.83
CA SER A 66 7.64 7.25 1.50
C SER A 66 7.52 5.90 0.80
N TYR A 67 6.31 5.53 0.41
CA TYR A 67 6.12 4.50 -0.58
C TYR A 67 6.68 5.08 -1.87
N ASP A 68 7.84 4.55 -2.25
CA ASP A 68 8.46 4.83 -3.53
C ASP A 68 7.43 4.52 -4.63
N GLN A 69 7.03 5.55 -5.36
CA GLN A 69 6.04 5.44 -6.44
C GLN A 69 6.45 4.36 -7.44
N ALA A 70 7.76 4.20 -7.67
CA ALA A 70 8.28 3.14 -8.52
C ALA A 70 7.97 1.73 -7.98
N LYS A 71 8.04 1.52 -6.66
CA LYS A 71 7.69 0.24 -6.03
C LYS A 71 6.20 -0.05 -6.12
N ILE A 72 5.35 0.97 -5.97
CA ILE A 72 3.90 0.81 -6.15
C ILE A 72 3.60 0.46 -7.61
N GLU A 73 4.19 1.17 -8.57
CA GLU A 73 4.01 0.88 -10.00
C GLU A 73 4.46 -0.55 -10.37
N GLN A 74 5.61 -1.00 -9.88
CA GLN A 74 6.05 -2.38 -10.10
C GLN A 74 5.12 -3.42 -9.47
N MET A 75 4.59 -3.14 -8.27
CA MET A 75 3.63 -4.02 -7.63
C MET A 75 2.33 -4.11 -8.43
N ILE A 76 1.85 -2.98 -8.96
CA ILE A 76 0.65 -2.92 -9.81
C ILE A 76 0.89 -3.66 -11.14
N GLN A 77 2.03 -3.45 -11.79
CA GLN A 77 2.39 -4.17 -13.04
C GLN A 77 2.37 -5.69 -12.82
N ASN A 78 3.01 -6.18 -11.76
CA ASN A 78 2.99 -7.61 -11.43
C ASN A 78 1.58 -8.15 -11.20
N ILE A 79 0.71 -7.41 -10.49
CA ILE A 79 -0.68 -7.83 -10.25
C ILE A 79 -1.47 -7.90 -11.57
N VAL A 80 -1.29 -6.89 -12.44
CA VAL A 80 -1.97 -6.81 -13.74
C VAL A 80 -1.49 -7.91 -14.68
N GLU A 81 -0.18 -8.17 -14.74
CA GLU A 81 0.39 -9.27 -15.52
C GLU A 81 -0.10 -10.63 -15.02
N GLN A 82 -0.15 -10.86 -13.71
CA GLN A 82 -0.70 -12.10 -13.13
C GLN A 82 -2.20 -12.28 -13.45
N ARG A 83 -2.98 -11.19 -13.49
CA ARG A 83 -4.40 -11.23 -13.87
C ARG A 83 -4.59 -11.48 -15.35
N LEU A 84 -3.80 -10.84 -16.22
CA LEU A 84 -3.84 -11.05 -17.66
C LEU A 84 -3.39 -12.47 -18.04
N THR A 85 -2.33 -12.97 -17.44
CA THR A 85 -1.87 -14.36 -17.65
C THR A 85 -2.88 -15.37 -17.11
N GLY A 86 -3.49 -15.13 -15.95
CA GLY A 86 -4.60 -15.94 -15.44
C GLY A 86 -5.82 -15.93 -16.37
N MET A 87 -6.14 -14.79 -17.00
CA MET A 87 -7.21 -14.69 -18.00
C MET A 87 -6.85 -15.37 -19.33
N GLN A 88 -5.60 -15.33 -19.78
CA GLN A 88 -5.15 -16.05 -20.98
C GLN A 88 -5.23 -17.56 -20.79
N ILE A 89 -4.91 -18.08 -19.60
CA ILE A 89 -5.08 -19.51 -19.28
C ILE A 89 -6.57 -19.90 -19.28
N SER A 90 -7.47 -19.01 -18.83
CA SER A 90 -8.92 -19.24 -18.92
C SER A 90 -9.46 -19.11 -20.35
N GLY A 91 -8.87 -18.25 -21.18
CA GLY A 91 -9.26 -18.06 -22.59
C GLY A 91 -8.82 -19.19 -23.52
N ILE A 92 -7.73 -19.90 -23.19
CA ILE A 92 -7.29 -21.08 -23.94
C ILE A 92 -8.20 -22.29 -23.67
N GLN A 93 -8.88 -22.37 -22.51
CA GLN A 93 -9.83 -23.46 -22.23
C GLN A 93 -11.15 -23.37 -22.99
N ASP A 94 -11.54 -22.19 -23.50
CA ASP A 94 -12.79 -22.06 -24.29
C ASP A 94 -12.62 -22.51 -25.75
N ASN A 95 -11.40 -22.72 -26.25
CA ASN A 95 -11.18 -23.23 -27.61
C ASN A 95 -11.32 -24.77 -27.74
N SER A 96 -11.66 -25.46 -26.65
CA SER A 96 -11.90 -26.92 -26.65
C SER A 96 -13.38 -27.30 -26.86
N LYS A 97 -14.26 -26.34 -27.20
CA LYS A 97 -15.68 -26.60 -27.49
C LYS A 97 -15.99 -26.92 -28.96
N ASN A 98 -15.09 -26.63 -29.91
CA ASN A 98 -15.33 -26.93 -31.32
C ASN A 98 -15.43 -28.44 -31.62
N GLY A 99 -14.66 -29.28 -30.92
CA GLY A 99 -14.70 -30.73 -31.15
C GLY A 99 -15.98 -31.42 -30.67
N GLN A 100 -16.71 -30.82 -29.72
CA GLN A 100 -17.98 -31.37 -29.25
C GLN A 100 -19.15 -30.94 -30.15
N GLN A 101 -19.10 -29.74 -30.75
CA GLN A 101 -20.15 -29.28 -31.68
C GLN A 101 -20.18 -30.10 -32.97
N GLU A 102 -19.03 -30.41 -33.56
CA GLU A 102 -18.98 -31.23 -34.79
C GLU A 102 -19.50 -32.66 -34.54
N ALA A 103 -19.17 -33.27 -33.40
CA ALA A 103 -19.68 -34.60 -33.05
C ALA A 103 -21.20 -34.61 -32.80
N LEU A 104 -21.73 -33.56 -32.15
CA LEU A 104 -23.17 -33.39 -31.93
C LEU A 104 -23.93 -33.15 -33.25
N GLU A 105 -23.36 -32.36 -34.16
CA GLU A 105 -23.95 -32.11 -35.48
C GLU A 105 -23.97 -33.38 -36.35
N GLU A 106 -22.91 -34.19 -36.29
CA GLU A 106 -22.84 -35.47 -37.01
C GLU A 106 -23.81 -36.52 -36.45
N ASP A 107 -24.01 -36.55 -35.14
CA ASP A 107 -25.00 -37.43 -34.50
C ASP A 107 -26.45 -36.99 -34.79
N ILE A 108 -26.73 -35.68 -34.87
CA ILE A 108 -28.03 -35.16 -35.27
C ILE A 108 -28.32 -35.50 -36.74
N ALA A 109 -27.33 -35.38 -37.64
CA ALA A 109 -27.48 -35.74 -39.05
C ALA A 109 -27.82 -37.24 -39.21
N LYS A 110 -27.13 -38.13 -38.47
CA LYS A 110 -27.43 -39.57 -38.46
C LYS A 110 -28.84 -39.87 -37.94
N MET A 111 -29.34 -39.13 -36.95
CA MET A 111 -30.71 -39.30 -36.45
C MET A 111 -31.76 -38.87 -37.49
N LEU A 112 -31.48 -37.83 -38.28
CA LEU A 112 -32.39 -37.35 -39.33
C LEU A 112 -32.42 -38.28 -40.55
N ASP A 113 -31.27 -38.82 -40.98
CA ASP A 113 -31.20 -39.82 -42.07
C ASP A 113 -31.99 -41.09 -41.74
N ASN A 114 -32.02 -41.49 -40.47
CA ASN A 114 -32.79 -42.65 -40.03
C ASN A 114 -34.32 -42.42 -40.07
N LEU A 115 -34.79 -41.17 -40.13
CA LEU A 115 -36.22 -40.86 -40.25
C LEU A 115 -36.71 -40.98 -41.70
N ASP A 116 -35.85 -40.73 -42.69
CA ASP A 116 -36.16 -40.93 -44.11
C ASP A 116 -36.33 -42.40 -44.49
N MET A 117 -35.87 -43.33 -43.64
CA MET A 117 -36.03 -44.77 -43.83
C MET A 117 -37.43 -45.30 -43.41
N PHE A 118 -38.25 -44.45 -42.77
CA PHE A 118 -39.61 -44.80 -42.32
C PHE A 118 -40.73 -44.20 -43.19
N GLN A 119 -40.40 -43.73 -44.40
CA GLN A 119 -41.38 -43.23 -45.37
C GLN A 119 -41.88 -44.30 -46.34
#